data_AF-A0A357Z8V9-F1
#
_entry.id   AF-A0A357Z8V9-F1
#
_cell.length_a   1.000
_cell.length_b   1.000
_cell.length_c   1.000
_cell.angle_alpha   90.00
_cell.angle_beta   90.00
_cell.angle_gamma   90.00
#
_symmetry.space_group_name_H-M   'P 1'
#
loop_
_entity.id
_entity.type
_entity.pdbx_description
1 polymer ?
#
loop_
_entity_poly.entity_id
_entity_poly.type
_entity_poly.pdbx_seq_one_letter_code
_entity_poly.pdbx_strand_id
1 'polypeptide(L)'
;MMNRRNIRIKVMQVLYMVETETQGTPAGLLQKEFDKTRNLFVFLVHLLHQVALYAEVEAGQRASKNLPNASDLTVNTKLAGNSIVWQTMESDSFKKAMEIVKPQQWIQDDIVKSIFRSLSETPTYLSYINEQSRDKA
;
A
#
# COMPACT_ATOMS: atom_id res chain seq x y z
N MET A 1 -0.99 7.73 12.47
CA MET A 1 -2.43 8.05 12.60
C MET A 1 -2.61 9.37 13.34
N MET A 2 -3.63 10.13 12.98
CA MET A 2 -3.83 11.51 13.46
C MET A 2 -4.20 11.51 14.95
N ASN A 3 -3.29 11.96 15.82
CA ASN A 3 -3.55 12.12 17.25
C ASN A 3 -4.13 13.52 17.54
N ARG A 4 -4.73 13.72 18.73
CA ARG A 4 -5.31 15.01 19.13
C ARG A 4 -4.31 16.17 19.06
N ARG A 5 -3.03 15.91 19.33
CA ARG A 5 -1.94 16.90 19.24
C ARG A 5 -1.72 17.36 17.80
N ASN A 6 -1.66 16.42 16.86
CA ASN A 6 -1.47 16.68 15.43
C ASN A 6 -2.66 17.47 14.87
N ILE A 7 -3.89 17.15 15.29
CA ILE A 7 -5.08 17.92 14.90
C ILE A 7 -4.96 19.36 15.38
N ARG A 8 -4.62 19.59 16.65
CA ARG A 8 -4.44 20.96 17.19
C ARG A 8 -3.36 21.73 16.45
N ILE A 9 -2.21 21.11 16.19
CA ILE A 9 -1.12 21.73 15.41
C ILE A 9 -1.64 22.10 14.01
N LYS A 10 -2.40 21.21 13.36
CA LYS A 10 -2.91 21.46 12.01
C LYS A 10 -3.95 22.57 11.96
N VAL A 11 -4.83 22.64 12.97
CA VAL A 11 -5.77 23.75 13.14
C VAL A 11 -5.01 25.07 13.30
N MET A 12 -3.98 25.12 14.16
CA MET A 12 -3.16 26.32 14.33
C MET A 12 -2.44 26.73 13.04
N GLN A 13 -1.89 25.77 12.28
CA GLN A 13 -1.26 26.04 10.97
C GLN A 13 -2.25 26.66 9.99
N VAL A 14 -3.47 26.12 9.91
CA VAL A 14 -4.51 26.66 9.01
C VAL A 14 -4.95 28.05 9.42
N LEU A 15 -5.13 28.31 10.72
CA LEU A 15 -5.47 29.65 11.22
C LEU A 15 -4.37 30.66 10.89
N TYR A 16 -3.10 30.29 11.09
CA TYR A 16 -1.96 31.13 10.72
C TYR A 16 -1.94 31.43 9.22
N MET A 17 -2.13 30.41 8.38
CA MET A 17 -2.18 30.60 6.92
C MET A 17 -3.29 31.55 6.49
N VAL A 18 -4.47 31.48 7.10
CA VAL A 18 -5.60 32.37 6.79
C VAL A 18 -5.35 33.81 7.25
N GLU A 19 -4.64 34.00 8.37
CA GLU A 19 -4.25 35.34 8.82
C GLU A 19 -3.16 35.96 7.94
N THR A 20 -2.25 35.14 7.37
CA THR A 20 -1.15 35.62 6.52
C THR A 20 -1.49 35.70 5.04
N GLU A 21 -2.37 34.83 4.54
CA GLU A 21 -2.77 34.75 3.13
C GLU A 21 -4.30 34.83 3.01
N THR A 22 -4.82 35.73 2.17
CA THR A 22 -6.26 35.95 1.96
C THR A 22 -6.97 34.84 1.17
N GLN A 23 -6.42 33.63 1.08
CA GLN A 23 -6.92 32.59 0.19
C GLN A 23 -7.62 31.44 0.92
N GLY A 24 -8.96 31.45 0.86
CA GLY A 24 -9.82 30.31 1.17
C GLY A 24 -10.43 30.33 2.57
N THR A 25 -11.45 29.49 2.78
CA THR A 25 -12.07 29.33 4.10
C THR A 25 -11.20 28.41 4.98
N PRO A 26 -11.04 28.70 6.29
CA PRO A 26 -10.29 27.85 7.21
C PRO A 26 -10.74 26.39 7.17
N ALA A 27 -12.06 26.16 7.11
CA ALA A 27 -12.63 24.81 7.02
C ALA A 27 -12.19 24.07 5.74
N GLY A 28 -12.18 24.77 4.59
CA GLY A 28 -11.75 24.17 3.33
C GLY A 28 -10.26 23.83 3.30
N LEU A 29 -9.41 24.70 3.86
CA LEU A 29 -7.98 24.43 3.98
C LEU A 29 -7.69 23.26 4.92
N LEU A 30 -8.37 23.21 6.07
CA LEU A 30 -8.24 22.09 7.00
C LEU A 30 -8.69 20.76 6.37
N GLN A 31 -9.79 20.79 5.61
CA GLN A 31 -10.27 19.62 4.88
C GLN A 31 -9.23 19.11 3.88
N LYS A 32 -8.58 20.00 3.11
CA LYS A 32 -7.51 19.61 2.17
C LYS A 32 -6.34 18.92 2.88
N GLU A 33 -5.97 19.37 4.07
CA GLU A 33 -4.91 18.74 4.85
C GLU A 33 -5.30 17.35 5.38
N PHE A 34 -6.57 17.16 5.73
CA PHE A 34 -7.11 15.85 6.08
C PHE A 34 -7.20 14.92 4.87
N ASP A 35 -7.56 15.47 3.70
CA ASP A 35 -7.58 14.74 2.45
C ASP A 35 -6.18 14.22 2.10
N LYS A 36 -5.10 15.01 2.28
CA LYS A 36 -3.72 14.53 2.10
C LYS A 36 -3.41 13.30 2.95
N THR A 37 -3.84 13.31 4.21
CA THR A 37 -3.62 12.18 5.13
C THR A 37 -4.40 10.94 4.69
N ARG A 38 -5.66 11.12 4.28
CA ARG A 38 -6.49 10.03 3.72
C ARG A 38 -5.87 9.48 2.45
N ASN A 39 -5.44 10.34 1.54
CA ASN A 39 -4.82 9.96 0.26
C ASN A 39 -3.56 9.13 0.49
N LEU A 40 -2.71 9.55 1.43
CA LEU A 40 -1.52 8.77 1.82
C LEU A 40 -1.89 7.39 2.37
N PHE A 41 -2.92 7.30 3.21
CA PHE A 41 -3.37 6.01 3.73
C PHE A 41 -3.85 5.07 2.62
N VAL A 42 -4.69 5.58 1.70
CA VAL A 42 -5.18 4.81 0.54
C VAL A 42 -4.01 4.35 -0.33
N PHE A 43 -3.03 5.23 -0.57
CA PHE A 43 -1.81 4.88 -1.29
C PHE A 43 -1.01 3.77 -0.60
N LEU A 44 -0.80 3.85 0.72
CA LEU A 44 -0.04 2.82 1.46
C LEU A 44 -0.74 1.45 1.41
N VAL A 45 -2.07 1.42 1.55
CA VAL A 45 -2.85 0.19 1.42
C VAL A 45 -2.76 -0.36 0.00
N HIS A 46 -2.86 0.51 -1.01
CA HIS A 46 -2.69 0.10 -2.40
C HIS A 46 -1.28 -0.45 -2.69
N LEU A 47 -0.24 0.20 -2.17
CA LEU A 47 1.14 -0.26 -2.28
C LEU A 47 1.32 -1.66 -1.64
N LEU A 48 0.69 -1.90 -0.49
CA LEU A 48 0.72 -3.21 0.17
C LEU A 48 0.07 -4.29 -0.70
N HIS A 49 -1.06 -3.98 -1.36
CA HIS A 49 -1.68 -4.90 -2.31
C HIS A 49 -0.75 -5.20 -3.50
N GLN A 50 -0.10 -4.16 -4.07
CA GLN A 50 0.82 -4.36 -5.19
C GLN A 50 2.01 -5.23 -4.80
N VAL A 51 2.60 -5.02 -3.63
CA VAL A 51 3.70 -5.87 -3.14
C VAL A 51 3.23 -7.31 -2.93
N ALA A 52 2.03 -7.52 -2.40
CA ALA A 52 1.49 -8.87 -2.22
C ALA A 52 1.27 -9.60 -3.55
N LEU A 53 0.65 -8.92 -4.52
CA LEU A 53 0.38 -9.45 -5.86
C LEU A 53 1.65 -9.62 -6.71
N TYR A 54 2.70 -8.87 -6.42
CA TYR A 54 3.98 -9.00 -7.11
C TYR A 54 4.60 -10.40 -6.99
N ALA A 55 4.21 -11.19 -5.97
CA ALA A 55 4.62 -12.59 -5.85
C ALA A 55 4.28 -13.42 -7.10
N GLU A 56 3.12 -13.18 -7.72
CA GLU A 56 2.71 -13.87 -8.96
C GLU A 56 3.50 -13.40 -10.17
N VAL A 57 3.76 -12.08 -10.23
CA VAL A 57 4.58 -11.49 -11.29
C VAL A 57 6.00 -12.03 -11.23
N GLU A 58 6.60 -12.12 -10.05
CA GLU A 58 7.93 -12.68 -9.87
C GLU A 58 7.98 -14.17 -10.23
N ALA A 59 6.98 -14.95 -9.81
CA ALA A 59 6.85 -16.35 -10.19
C ALA A 59 6.81 -16.53 -11.72
N GLY A 60 5.99 -15.72 -12.40
CA GLY A 60 5.91 -15.70 -13.87
C GLY A 60 7.24 -15.32 -14.54
N GLN A 61 7.93 -14.30 -14.02
CA GLN A 61 9.25 -13.89 -14.53
C GLN A 61 10.31 -14.99 -14.35
N ARG A 62 10.32 -15.69 -13.21
CA ARG A 62 11.27 -16.79 -12.95
C ARG A 62 10.98 -18.00 -13.84
N ALA A 63 9.71 -18.35 -14.02
CA ALA A 63 9.30 -19.42 -14.92
C ALA A 63 9.62 -19.11 -16.39
N SER A 64 9.62 -17.84 -16.79
CA SER A 64 9.92 -17.39 -18.16
C SER A 64 11.41 -17.28 -18.49
N LYS A 65 12.32 -17.62 -17.56
CA LYS A 65 13.77 -17.63 -17.83
C LYS A 65 14.11 -18.66 -18.90
N ASN A 66 15.11 -18.39 -19.75
CA ASN A 66 15.51 -19.30 -20.83
C ASN A 66 16.00 -20.68 -20.33
N LEU A 67 16.55 -20.74 -19.13
CA LEU A 67 16.86 -22.00 -18.41
C LEU A 67 16.27 -21.90 -16.99
N PRO A 68 15.01 -22.31 -16.77
CA PRO A 68 14.43 -22.39 -15.44
C PRO A 68 14.98 -23.61 -14.69
N ASN A 69 15.42 -23.43 -13.45
CA ASN A 69 15.70 -24.56 -12.56
C ASN A 69 14.39 -25.11 -11.96
N ALA A 70 14.41 -26.31 -11.37
CA ALA A 70 13.23 -26.88 -10.70
C ALA A 70 12.65 -25.97 -9.60
N SER A 71 13.51 -25.17 -8.95
CA SER A 71 13.15 -24.15 -7.97
C SER A 71 12.51 -22.88 -8.60
N ASP A 72 12.81 -22.57 -9.87
CA ASP A 72 12.18 -21.44 -10.58
C ASP A 72 10.78 -21.80 -11.10
N LEU A 73 10.49 -23.10 -11.28
CA LEU A 73 9.18 -23.63 -11.68
C LEU A 73 8.19 -23.75 -10.50
N THR A 74 8.70 -23.77 -9.27
CA THR A 74 7.92 -23.99 -8.03
C THR A 74 7.96 -22.78 -7.10
N VAL A 75 7.83 -21.58 -7.67
CA VAL A 75 7.82 -20.33 -6.89
C VAL A 75 6.50 -20.25 -6.11
N ASN A 76 6.61 -20.10 -4.79
CA ASN A 76 5.46 -20.03 -3.91
C ASN A 76 4.79 -18.65 -3.98
N THR A 77 3.55 -18.60 -4.47
CA THR A 77 2.71 -17.38 -4.59
C THR A 77 1.74 -17.19 -3.41
N LYS A 78 1.96 -17.86 -2.26
CA LYS A 78 1.09 -17.81 -1.07
C LYS A 78 0.74 -16.38 -0.64
N LEU A 79 1.67 -15.43 -0.79
CA LEU A 79 1.45 -14.03 -0.44
C LEU A 79 0.34 -13.36 -1.26
N ALA A 80 0.25 -13.63 -2.57
CA ALA A 80 -0.81 -13.09 -3.43
C ALA A 80 -2.19 -13.65 -3.08
N GLY A 81 -2.23 -14.87 -2.52
CA GLY A 81 -3.45 -15.51 -2.01
C GLY A 81 -3.88 -15.05 -0.62
N ASN A 82 -3.32 -13.97 -0.07
CA ASN A 82 -3.64 -13.51 1.28
C ASN A 82 -5.08 -12.99 1.38
N SER A 83 -5.88 -13.55 2.29
CA SER A 83 -7.30 -13.21 2.43
C SER A 83 -7.57 -11.74 2.81
N ILE A 84 -6.67 -11.10 3.56
CA ILE A 84 -6.83 -9.69 3.97
C ILE A 84 -6.66 -8.76 2.76
N VAL A 85 -5.74 -9.11 1.85
CA VAL A 85 -5.53 -8.37 0.60
C VAL A 85 -6.80 -8.41 -0.23
N TRP A 86 -7.38 -9.61 -0.42
CA TRP A 86 -8.64 -9.77 -1.17
C TRP A 86 -9.82 -9.08 -0.51
N GLN A 87 -10.02 -9.24 0.80
CA GLN A 87 -11.09 -8.55 1.53
C GLN A 87 -11.01 -7.03 1.40
N THR A 88 -9.80 -6.47 1.44
CA THR A 88 -9.60 -5.02 1.33
C THR A 88 -9.79 -4.56 -0.10
N MET A 89 -9.34 -5.32 -1.09
CA MET A 89 -9.56 -5.03 -2.52
C MET A 89 -11.04 -5.12 -2.91
N GLU A 90 -11.79 -6.05 -2.34
CA GLU A 90 -13.21 -6.26 -2.63
C GLU A 90 -14.12 -5.25 -1.92
N SER A 91 -13.65 -4.63 -0.84
CA SER A 91 -14.39 -3.63 -0.07
C SER A 91 -14.85 -2.44 -0.92
N ASP A 92 -16.16 -2.19 -0.95
CA ASP A 92 -16.76 -1.07 -1.69
C ASP A 92 -16.23 0.29 -1.23
N SER A 93 -15.97 0.44 0.07
CA SER A 93 -15.39 1.66 0.64
C SER A 93 -13.98 1.91 0.10
N PHE A 94 -13.18 0.86 -0.06
CA PHE A 94 -11.85 0.98 -0.61
C PHE A 94 -11.87 1.24 -2.11
N LYS A 95 -12.76 0.58 -2.87
CA LYS A 95 -12.97 0.85 -4.30
C LYS A 95 -13.32 2.32 -4.56
N LYS A 96 -14.27 2.88 -3.80
CA LYS A 96 -14.61 4.32 -3.88
C LYS A 96 -13.41 5.21 -3.56
N ALA A 97 -12.64 4.86 -2.52
CA ALA A 97 -11.43 5.62 -2.19
C ALA A 97 -10.37 5.56 -3.29
N MET A 98 -10.21 4.41 -3.95
CA MET A 98 -9.32 4.24 -5.11
C MET A 98 -9.73 5.12 -6.30
N GLU A 99 -11.03 5.27 -6.58
CA GLU A 99 -11.52 6.13 -7.67
C GLU A 99 -11.26 7.62 -7.41
N ILE A 100 -11.39 8.06 -6.15
CA ILE A 100 -11.16 9.44 -5.74
C ILE A 100 -9.66 9.77 -5.72
N VAL A 101 -8.85 8.89 -5.12
CA VAL A 101 -7.44 9.15 -4.84
C VAL A 101 -6.55 8.83 -6.05
N LYS A 102 -6.91 7.81 -6.84
CA LYS A 102 -6.14 7.30 -7.99
C LYS A 102 -4.66 7.03 -7.66
N PRO A 103 -4.36 6.28 -6.57
CA PRO A 103 -2.99 6.08 -6.11
C PRO A 103 -2.09 5.34 -7.10
N GLN A 104 -2.66 4.65 -8.10
CA GLN A 104 -1.91 3.98 -9.17
C GLN A 104 -0.98 4.96 -9.91
N GLN A 105 -1.35 6.24 -9.99
CA GLN A 105 -0.55 7.26 -10.68
C GLN A 105 0.72 7.65 -9.92
N TRP A 106 0.84 7.28 -8.65
CA TRP A 106 1.97 7.64 -7.80
C TRP A 106 2.95 6.49 -7.60
N ILE A 107 2.55 5.26 -7.92
CA ILE A 107 3.42 4.09 -7.79
C ILE A 107 4.36 4.04 -8.98
N GLN A 108 5.65 3.94 -8.68
CA GLN A 108 6.68 3.58 -9.65
C GLN A 108 6.94 2.07 -9.52
N ASP A 109 6.98 1.35 -10.63
CA ASP A 109 7.12 -0.12 -10.65
C ASP A 109 8.36 -0.61 -9.89
N ASP A 110 9.44 0.16 -9.89
CA ASP A 110 10.69 -0.21 -9.21
C ASP A 110 10.56 -0.20 -7.68
N ILE A 111 9.66 0.61 -7.12
CA ILE A 111 9.40 0.64 -5.67
C ILE A 111 8.76 -0.69 -5.23
N VAL A 112 7.80 -1.22 -6.01
CA VAL A 112 7.16 -2.49 -5.69
C VAL A 112 8.16 -3.64 -5.72
N LYS A 113 9.00 -3.67 -6.76
CA LYS A 113 10.06 -4.69 -6.93
C LYS A 113 11.07 -4.67 -5.80
N SER A 114 11.55 -3.48 -5.43
CA SER A 114 12.55 -3.32 -4.38
C SER A 114 12.00 -3.73 -3.01
N ILE A 115 10.79 -3.27 -2.65
CA ILE A 115 10.15 -3.67 -1.40
C ILE A 115 9.92 -5.18 -1.35
N PHE A 116 9.43 -5.78 -2.43
CA PHE A 116 9.21 -7.21 -2.48
C PHE A 116 10.52 -8.00 -2.32
N ARG A 117 11.61 -7.58 -2.98
CA ARG A 117 12.92 -8.23 -2.82
C ARG A 117 13.41 -8.15 -1.38
N SER A 118 13.35 -6.97 -0.78
CA SER A 118 13.70 -6.80 0.64
C SER A 118 12.84 -7.66 1.56
N LEU A 119 11.53 -7.77 1.29
CA LEU A 119 10.63 -8.67 2.02
C LEU A 119 11.05 -10.14 1.84
N SER A 120 11.40 -10.54 0.62
CA SER A 120 11.74 -11.92 0.27
C SER A 120 12.99 -12.45 0.99
N GLU A 121 13.89 -11.55 1.36
CA GLU A 121 15.12 -11.84 2.10
C GLU A 121 14.88 -11.95 3.61
N THR A 122 13.73 -11.52 4.13
CA THR A 122 13.46 -11.56 5.57
C THR A 122 13.21 -12.98 6.07
N PRO A 123 13.73 -13.34 7.27
CA PRO A 123 13.51 -14.67 7.85
C PRO A 123 12.02 -14.94 8.09
N THR A 124 11.25 -13.90 8.45
CA THR A 124 9.80 -13.99 8.66
C THR A 124 9.05 -14.41 7.39
N TYR A 125 9.44 -13.87 6.24
CA TYR A 125 8.83 -14.24 4.97
C TYR A 125 9.18 -15.66 4.54
N LEU A 126 10.44 -16.06 4.72
CA LEU A 126 10.89 -17.43 4.44
C LEU A 126 10.14 -18.45 5.31
N SER A 127 9.96 -18.18 6.60
CA SER A 127 9.13 -19.00 7.49
C SER A 127 7.68 -19.07 7.02
N TYR A 128 7.09 -17.93 6.67
CA TYR A 128 5.69 -17.84 6.20
C TYR A 128 5.43 -18.66 4.93
N ILE A 129 6.38 -18.65 3.98
CA ILE A 129 6.28 -19.40 2.72
C ILE A 129 6.40 -20.92 2.94
N ASN A 130 7.27 -21.33 3.87
CA ASN A 130 7.52 -22.75 4.14
C ASN A 130 6.38 -23.41 4.93
N GLU A 131 5.57 -22.63 5.62
CA GLU A 131 4.41 -23.12 6.34
C GLU A 131 3.30 -23.55 5.37
N GLN A 132 2.90 -24.82 5.42
CA GLN A 132 1.86 -25.37 4.53
C GLN A 132 0.45 -24.88 4.87
N SER A 133 0.21 -24.45 6.12
CA SER A 133 -1.11 -23.99 6.55
C SER A 133 -1.34 -22.51 6.20
N ARG A 134 -2.60 -22.19 5.89
CA ARG A 134 -3.13 -20.83 5.78
C ARG A 134 -4.07 -20.55 6.97
N ASP A 135 -3.68 -20.96 8.17
CA ASP A 135 -4.50 -20.71 9.35
C ASP A 135 -4.67 -19.20 9.55
N LYS A 136 -5.92 -18.79 9.70
CA LYS A 136 -6.27 -17.43 10.09
C LYS A 136 -5.89 -17.31 11.56
N ALA A 137 -4.81 -16.58 11.84
CA ALA A 137 -4.56 -16.04 13.17
C ALA A 137 -5.65 -15.02 13.55
#